data_AF-C5NVW1-F1
#
_entry.id   AF-C5NVW1-F1
#
_cell.length_a   1.000
_cell.length_b   1.000
_cell.length_c   1.000
_cell.angle_alpha   90.00
_cell.angle_beta   90.00
_cell.angle_gamma   90.00
#
_symmetry.space_group_name_H-M   'P 1'
#
loop_
_entity.id
_entity.type
_entity.pdbx_description
1 polymer ?
#
loop_
_entity_poly.entity_id
_entity_poly.type
_entity_poly.pdbx_seq_one_letter_code
_entity_poly.pdbx_strand_id
1 'polypeptide(L)'
;MTLGFFSCSYLSNLFIENSKIKDFKKTGILSFLFSVIYALSDEFHQTFVPGRDGNIVDVLIDSSGALVGILVSCIVYFLIMKK
;
A
#
# COMPACT_ATOMS: atom_id res chain seq x y z
N MET A 1 15.51 3.36 -2.23
CA MET A 1 14.23 4.09 -2.37
C MET A 1 13.76 4.20 -3.82
N THR A 2 14.51 4.81 -4.75
CA THR A 2 14.07 4.98 -6.16
C THR A 2 13.92 3.67 -6.94
N LEU A 3 14.80 2.70 -6.74
CA LEU A 3 14.69 1.36 -7.36
C LEU A 3 13.44 0.58 -6.89
N GLY A 4 13.05 0.74 -5.62
CA GLY A 4 11.83 0.14 -5.07
C GLY A 4 10.55 0.72 -5.68
N PHE A 5 10.57 2.00 -6.01
CA PHE A 5 9.46 2.68 -6.67
C PHE A 5 9.22 2.14 -8.09
N PHE A 6 10.30 1.93 -8.86
CA PHE A 6 10.20 1.35 -10.21
C PHE A 6 9.76 -0.12 -10.19
N SER A 7 10.24 -0.93 -9.25
CA SER A 7 9.79 -2.33 -9.13
C SER A 7 8.32 -2.44 -8.72
N CYS A 8 7.85 -1.56 -7.82
CA CYS A 8 6.46 -1.57 -7.37
C CYS A 8 5.50 -1.06 -8.47
N SER A 9 5.92 -0.05 -9.25
CA SER A 9 5.14 0.45 -10.40
C SER A 9 5.05 -0.56 -11.55
N TYR A 10 6.09 -1.40 -11.74
CA TYR A 10 6.06 -2.48 -12.72
C TYR A 10 5.12 -3.60 -12.26
N LEU A 11 5.21 -4.01 -10.98
CA LEU A 11 4.34 -5.03 -10.40
C LEU A 11 2.87 -4.60 -10.38
N SER A 12 2.59 -3.32 -10.07
CA SER A 12 1.23 -2.79 -10.08
C SER A 12 0.61 -2.80 -11.48
N ASN A 13 1.37 -2.44 -12.53
CA ASN A 13 0.89 -2.51 -13.91
C ASN A 13 0.57 -3.94 -14.34
N LEU A 14 1.39 -4.91 -13.92
CA LEU A 14 1.18 -6.33 -14.22
C LEU A 14 -0.07 -6.90 -13.51
N PHE A 15 -0.35 -6.41 -12.30
CA PHE A 15 -1.56 -6.74 -11.54
C PHE A 15 -2.81 -6.07 -12.12
N ILE A 16 -2.69 -4.82 -12.59
CA ILE A 16 -3.76 -4.06 -13.24
C ILE A 16 -4.18 -4.71 -14.57
N GLU A 17 -3.23 -5.21 -15.36
CA GLU A 17 -3.54 -5.98 -16.59
C GLU A 17 -4.28 -7.30 -16.31
N ASN A 18 -4.11 -7.91 -15.13
CA ASN A 18 -4.70 -9.20 -14.78
C ASN A 18 -5.99 -9.12 -13.96
N SER A 19 -6.32 -7.99 -13.33
CA SER A 19 -7.39 -7.95 -12.33
C SER A 19 -8.78 -7.69 -12.91
N LYS A 20 -9.54 -8.76 -13.18
CA LYS A 20 -11.01 -8.79 -13.20
C LYS A 20 -11.63 -8.63 -11.80
N ILE A 21 -11.10 -7.78 -10.92
CA ILE A 21 -11.61 -7.63 -9.55
C ILE A 21 -12.63 -6.48 -9.52
N LYS A 22 -13.89 -6.82 -9.80
CA LYS A 22 -15.04 -5.88 -9.77
C LYS A 22 -15.51 -5.53 -8.34
N ASP A 23 -14.91 -6.10 -7.30
CA ASP A 23 -15.31 -5.91 -5.90
C ASP A 23 -14.41 -4.90 -5.17
N PHE A 24 -14.84 -3.64 -5.12
CA PHE A 24 -14.13 -2.55 -4.43
C PHE A 24 -13.77 -2.87 -2.97
N LYS A 25 -14.64 -3.61 -2.26
CA LYS A 25 -14.37 -4.07 -0.87
C LYS A 25 -13.19 -5.05 -0.80
N LYS A 26 -13.10 -5.99 -1.73
CA LYS A 26 -12.00 -6.99 -1.77
C LYS A 26 -10.69 -6.31 -2.15
N THR A 27 -10.74 -5.39 -3.12
CA THR A 27 -9.57 -4.59 -3.51
C THR A 27 -9.05 -3.76 -2.35
N GLY A 28 -9.92 -3.07 -1.59
CA GLY A 28 -9.50 -2.29 -0.42
C GLY A 28 -8.82 -3.12 0.66
N ILE A 29 -9.37 -4.30 1.00
CA ILE A 29 -8.78 -5.21 1.99
C ILE A 29 -7.42 -5.74 1.51
N LEU A 30 -7.33 -6.14 0.23
CA LEU A 30 -6.09 -6.66 -0.34
C LEU A 30 -5.00 -5.57 -0.41
N SER A 31 -5.35 -4.34 -0.80
CA SER A 31 -4.45 -3.20 -0.81
C SER A 31 -3.96 -2.84 0.60
N PHE A 32 -4.83 -2.87 1.61
CA PHE A 32 -4.41 -2.65 2.99
C PHE A 32 -3.41 -3.71 3.46
N LEU A 33 -3.73 -4.98 3.22
CA LEU A 33 -2.86 -6.10 3.61
C LEU A 33 -1.48 -6.00 2.93
N PHE A 34 -1.46 -5.68 1.64
CA PHE A 34 -0.20 -5.45 0.90
C PHE A 34 0.59 -4.28 1.48
N SER A 35 -0.06 -3.17 1.82
CA SER A 35 0.60 -2.00 2.37
C SER A 35 1.24 -2.27 3.73
N VAL A 36 0.56 -3.02 4.62
CA VAL A 36 1.10 -3.41 5.93
C VAL A 36 2.31 -4.33 5.77
N ILE A 37 2.21 -5.34 4.88
CA ILE A 37 3.33 -6.26 4.60
C ILE A 37 4.52 -5.50 4.00
N TYR A 38 4.27 -4.52 3.14
CA TYR A 38 5.31 -3.70 2.53
C TYR A 38 6.03 -2.83 3.57
N ALA A 39 5.27 -2.15 4.45
CA ALA A 39 5.85 -1.35 5.54
C ALA A 39 6.69 -2.20 6.50
N LEU A 40 6.22 -3.39 6.87
CA LEU A 40 7.01 -4.36 7.64
C LEU A 40 8.29 -4.79 6.93
N SER A 41 8.22 -4.99 5.60
CA SER A 41 9.37 -5.38 4.80
C SER A 41 10.40 -4.26 4.69
N ASP A 42 9.97 -2.99 4.65
CA ASP A 42 10.87 -1.84 4.59
C ASP A 42 11.63 -1.67 5.91
N GLU A 43 10.94 -1.73 7.05
CA GLU A 43 11.57 -1.68 8.37
C GLU A 43 12.51 -2.88 8.62
N PHE A 44 12.11 -4.08 8.17
CA PHE A 44 13.01 -5.23 8.17
C PHE A 44 14.24 -4.98 7.29
N HIS A 45 14.08 -4.34 6.13
CA HIS A 45 15.20 -3.99 5.26
C HIS A 45 16.13 -2.96 5.91
N GLN A 46 15.57 -2.01 6.66
CA GLN A 46 16.34 -1.00 7.40
C GLN A 46 17.24 -1.64 8.46
N THR A 47 16.85 -2.77 9.09
CA THR A 47 17.70 -3.48 10.05
C THR A 47 19.01 -4.04 9.46
N PHE A 48 19.10 -4.23 8.15
CA PHE A 48 20.33 -4.64 7.49
C PHE A 48 21.26 -3.48 7.13
N VAL A 49 20.78 -2.24 7.27
CA VAL A 49 21.58 -1.04 6.99
C VAL A 49 22.27 -0.62 8.28
N PRO A 50 23.61 -0.66 8.36
CA PRO A 50 24.32 -0.29 9.57
C PRO A 50 24.04 1.17 9.95
N GLY A 51 23.64 1.39 11.20
CA GLY A 51 23.29 2.72 11.73
C GLY A 51 21.82 3.13 11.56
N ARG A 52 20.94 2.21 11.11
CA ARG A 52 19.49 2.37 11.12
C ARG A 52 18.86 1.23 11.91
N ASP A 53 18.01 1.58 12.88
CA ASP A 53 17.17 0.63 13.59
C ASP A 53 15.77 0.68 12.99
N GLY A 54 15.19 -0.50 12.74
CA GLY A 54 13.79 -0.59 12.31
C GLY A 54 12.85 -0.14 13.42
N ASN A 55 11.89 0.71 13.09
CA ASN A 55 10.99 1.35 14.03
C ASN A 55 9.53 0.94 13.78
N ILE A 56 8.93 0.31 14.80
CA ILE A 56 7.54 -0.14 14.75
C ILE A 56 6.57 1.04 14.59
N VAL A 57 6.96 2.24 15.06
CA VAL A 57 6.15 3.45 14.89
C VAL A 57 6.01 3.82 13.41
N ASP A 58 7.04 3.60 12.60
CA ASP A 58 7.00 3.92 11.18
C ASP A 58 6.07 2.95 10.43
N VAL A 59 6.06 1.66 10.79
CA VAL A 59 5.06 0.69 10.31
C VAL A 59 3.63 1.12 10.66
N LEU A 60 3.41 1.62 11.88
CA LEU A 60 2.09 2.10 12.31
C LEU A 60 1.66 3.34 11.53
N ILE A 61 2.58 4.28 11.29
CA ILE A 61 2.33 5.48 10.51
C ILE A 61 1.96 5.09 9.08
N ASP A 62 2.75 4.23 8.41
CA ASP A 62 2.48 3.77 7.05
C ASP A 62 1.16 3.02 6.94
N SER A 63 0.87 2.14 7.90
CA SER A 63 -0.39 1.40 7.97
C SER A 63 -1.59 2.33 8.18
N SER A 64 -1.44 3.35 9.03
CA SER A 64 -2.49 4.35 9.27
C SER A 64 -2.74 5.23 8.03
N GLY A 65 -1.68 5.62 7.32
CA GLY A 65 -1.76 6.34 6.06
C GLY A 65 -2.48 5.53 4.99
N ALA A 66 -2.20 4.23 4.90
CA ALA A 66 -2.89 3.32 3.99
C ALA A 66 -4.39 3.21 4.30
N LEU A 67 -4.76 3.10 5.59
CA LEU A 67 -6.16 3.06 6.01
C LEU A 67 -6.91 4.34 5.61
N VAL A 68 -6.30 5.51 5.87
CA VAL A 68 -6.88 6.81 5.51
C VAL A 68 -7.00 6.95 3.99
N GLY A 69 -5.98 6.53 3.23
CA GLY A 69 -6.01 6.55 1.76
C GLY A 69 -7.15 5.72 1.18
N ILE A 70 -7.40 4.52 1.74
CA ILE A 70 -8.52 3.67 1.34
C ILE A 70 -9.86 4.34 1.66
N LEU A 71 -10.01 4.94 2.85
CA LEU A 71 -11.23 5.68 3.22
C LEU A 71 -11.51 6.85 2.28
N VAL A 72 -10.48 7.64 1.95
CA VAL A 72 -10.60 8.76 1.00
C VAL A 72 -10.99 8.24 -0.39
N SER A 73 -10.37 7.16 -0.86
CA SER A 73 -10.72 6.52 -2.13
C SER A 73 -12.18 6.03 -2.15
N CYS A 74 -12.67 5.45 -1.06
CA CYS A 74 -14.09 5.09 -0.90
C CYS A 74 -15.02 6.30 -1.03
N ILE A 75 -14.68 7.41 -0.36
CA ILE A 75 -15.47 8.64 -0.39
C ILE A 75 -15.48 9.23 -1.80
N VAL A 76 -14.32 9.34 -2.44
CA VAL A 76 -14.18 9.87 -3.80
C VAL A 76 -14.95 9.01 -4.80
N TYR A 77 -14.83 7.69 -4.71
CA TYR A 77 -15.61 6.76 -5.54
C TYR A 77 -17.11 6.99 -5.36
N PHE A 78 -17.58 7.13 -4.11
CA PHE A 78 -18.99 7.40 -3.84
C PHE A 78 -19.44 8.76 -4.37
N LEU A 79 -18.62 9.81 -4.26
CA LEU A 79 -18.93 11.14 -4.79
C LEU A 79 -18.98 11.19 -6.32
N ILE A 80 -18.10 10.43 -6.99
CA ILE A 80 -18.03 10.37 -8.46
C ILE A 80 -19.15 9.49 -9.03
N MET A 81 -19.39 8.32 -8.43
CA MET A 81 -20.38 7.34 -8.92
C MET A 81 -21.81 7.67 -8.52
N LYS A 82 -22.02 8.49 -7.49
CA LYS A 82 -23.35 8.96 -7.07
C LYS A 82 -23.73 10.31 -7.70
N LYS A 83 -23.05 10.67 -8.80
CA LYS A 83 -23.47 11.70 -9.74
C LYS A 83 -24.12 11.03 -10.94
#